data_AF-A0A966WSQ8-F1
#
_entry.id   AF-A0A966WSQ8-F1
#
_cell.length_a   1.000
_cell.length_b   1.000
_cell.length_c   1.000
_cell.angle_alpha   90.00
_cell.angle_beta   90.00
_cell.angle_gamma   90.00
#
_symmetry.space_group_name_H-M   'P 1'
#
loop_
_entity.id
_entity.type
_entity.pdbx_description
1 polymer ?
#
loop_
_entity_poly.entity_id
_entity_poly.type
_entity_poly.pdbx_seq_one_letter_code
_entity_poly.pdbx_strand_id
1 'polypeptide(L)'
;TGLGNKAEVQVYTGIGSATTPFQGVAVTATADGYIVSVSVAGSGGGFAGVAGSAAVSILKETTRAWVGKGAQINKAAGSADDLQSVTILAANALRVIEASGGLGGGGTAGVGAGVDVAKLTKITEAYVENGTSASAANRADIAARGDISVGALSDDNIISIAATLGAGGSAGIAGSVGTWMVDITTRAKVGDYSKLMALGNVTVMARADTNLSMIAGSIAGAGAAAIGASVGVSIVKKTTEALIGLSAVIDAKATQAAVSVPTGLFTPSYSQVNVSAVDTGADTITLSGPSAYRTGDAVVYRKGANVVGGLTDGGTYYAIEVAGQGSKVRLATSAENARAGTAINLTSSGNGQIQPLGKTLPSSNNRDISDDGLLSKRKATPELVNIRGVSVVAVNTDTIENLSVAGAAA
;
A
#
# COMPACT_ATOMS: atom_id res chain seq x y z
N THR A 1 -17.62 15.62 29.43
CA THR A 1 -16.69 14.85 30.27
C THR A 1 -17.10 13.40 30.27
N GLY A 2 -16.17 12.47 30.00
CA GLY A 2 -16.39 11.04 30.18
C GLY A 2 -15.42 10.53 31.24
N LEU A 3 -15.88 10.30 32.48
CA LEU A 3 -14.99 10.04 33.64
C LEU A 3 -14.26 8.68 33.61
N GLY A 4 -14.67 7.74 32.76
CA GLY A 4 -14.09 6.39 32.71
C GLY A 4 -14.58 5.43 33.81
N ASN A 5 -15.37 5.90 34.79
CA ASN A 5 -15.76 5.11 35.98
C ASN A 5 -16.77 3.97 35.73
N LYS A 6 -17.05 3.61 34.47
CA LYS A 6 -17.99 2.56 34.10
C LYS A 6 -17.29 1.59 33.16
N ALA A 7 -17.92 0.43 32.92
CA ALA A 7 -17.42 -0.55 31.98
C ALA A 7 -17.08 0.09 30.63
N GLU A 8 -16.02 -0.45 30.01
CA GLU A 8 -15.52 -0.02 28.72
C GLU A 8 -16.59 -0.06 27.64
N VAL A 9 -16.57 0.94 26.76
CA VAL A 9 -17.40 0.97 25.56
C VAL A 9 -16.54 0.61 24.36
N GLN A 10 -17.07 -0.21 23.47
CA GLN A 10 -16.42 -0.53 22.20
C GLN A 10 -16.45 0.70 21.29
N VAL A 11 -15.29 1.20 20.90
CA VAL A 11 -15.15 2.33 19.97
C VAL A 11 -14.28 1.93 18.80
N TYR A 12 -14.54 2.51 17.63
CA TYR A 12 -13.71 2.29 16.47
C TYR A 12 -12.36 2.98 16.65
N THR A 13 -11.26 2.22 16.55
CA THR A 13 -9.90 2.72 16.82
C THR A 13 -8.96 2.57 15.63
N GLY A 14 -9.47 2.17 14.47
CA GLY A 14 -8.65 1.98 13.28
C GLY A 14 -9.44 1.94 11.98
N ILE A 15 -8.80 1.38 10.97
CA ILE A 15 -9.35 1.12 9.64
C ILE A 15 -10.27 -0.11 9.70
N GLY A 16 -11.42 -0.04 9.02
CA GLY A 16 -12.44 -1.09 9.00
C GLY A 16 -13.31 -1.12 10.26
N SER A 17 -14.00 -2.25 10.49
CA SER A 17 -14.97 -2.39 11.58
C SER A 17 -14.36 -2.78 12.94
N ALA A 18 -13.04 -2.66 13.10
CA ALA A 18 -12.36 -3.03 14.34
C ALA A 18 -12.75 -2.07 15.47
N THR A 19 -13.18 -2.63 16.58
CA THR A 19 -13.47 -1.89 17.81
C THR A 19 -12.57 -2.37 18.93
N THR A 20 -12.23 -1.46 19.83
CA THR A 20 -11.51 -1.79 21.06
C THR A 20 -12.24 -1.22 22.26
N PRO A 21 -12.19 -1.89 23.42
CA PRO A 21 -12.68 -1.33 24.65
C PRO A 21 -12.00 0.02 24.95
N PHE A 22 -12.78 1.02 25.34
CA PHE A 22 -12.27 2.36 25.61
C PHE A 22 -12.97 3.01 26.80
N GLN A 23 -12.18 3.73 27.62
CA GLN A 23 -12.64 4.50 28.76
C GLN A 23 -12.30 5.98 28.57
N GLY A 24 -13.31 6.84 28.60
CA GLY A 24 -13.13 8.29 28.52
C GLY A 24 -13.95 8.92 27.41
N VAL A 25 -13.33 9.78 26.60
CA VAL A 25 -14.00 10.48 25.48
C VAL A 25 -13.42 10.01 24.16
N ALA A 26 -14.27 9.43 23.31
CA ALA A 26 -13.91 9.02 21.95
C ALA A 26 -14.69 9.85 20.93
N VAL A 27 -13.96 10.54 20.05
CA VAL A 27 -14.49 11.25 18.89
C VAL A 27 -13.95 10.55 17.65
N THR A 28 -14.72 9.60 17.13
CA THR A 28 -14.26 8.69 16.08
C THR A 28 -15.16 8.84 14.85
N ALA A 29 -14.56 9.06 13.68
CA ALA A 29 -15.23 9.03 12.40
C ALA A 29 -14.56 7.96 11.52
N THR A 30 -15.32 6.95 11.12
CA THR A 30 -14.83 5.87 10.27
C THR A 30 -15.63 5.78 8.98
N ALA A 31 -14.94 5.60 7.85
CA ALA A 31 -15.56 5.32 6.56
C ALA A 31 -14.93 4.05 5.96
N ASP A 32 -15.77 3.21 5.36
CA ASP A 32 -15.37 2.03 4.60
C ASP A 32 -16.10 2.07 3.26
N GLY A 33 -15.34 2.32 2.20
CA GLY A 33 -15.84 2.43 0.84
C GLY A 33 -15.45 1.19 0.02
N TYR A 34 -16.44 0.61 -0.68
CA TYR A 34 -16.18 -0.43 -1.66
C TYR A 34 -16.92 -0.13 -2.97
N ILE A 35 -16.16 0.15 -4.03
CA ILE A 35 -16.68 0.51 -5.34
C ILE A 35 -16.27 -0.53 -6.37
N VAL A 36 -17.24 -0.98 -7.15
CA VAL A 36 -17.02 -1.83 -8.32
C VAL A 36 -17.72 -1.18 -9.51
N SER A 37 -16.94 -0.81 -10.53
CA SER A 37 -17.45 -0.23 -11.77
C SER A 37 -17.00 -1.09 -12.94
N VAL A 38 -17.94 -1.64 -13.71
CA VAL A 38 -17.63 -2.52 -14.84
C VAL A 38 -18.42 -2.09 -16.06
N SER A 39 -17.73 -1.82 -17.17
CA SER A 39 -18.34 -1.46 -18.45
C SER A 39 -17.79 -2.36 -19.56
N VAL A 40 -18.66 -3.14 -20.21
CA VAL A 40 -18.25 -4.05 -21.28
C VAL A 40 -19.13 -3.84 -22.51
N ALA A 41 -18.49 -3.74 -23.67
CA ALA A 41 -19.14 -3.71 -24.96
C ALA A 41 -18.62 -4.86 -25.85
N GLY A 42 -19.53 -5.53 -26.55
CA GLY A 42 -19.21 -6.58 -27.49
C GLY A 42 -19.98 -6.40 -28.79
N SER A 43 -19.34 -6.68 -29.92
CA SER A 43 -19.97 -6.63 -31.24
C SER A 43 -19.47 -7.76 -32.13
N GLY A 44 -20.39 -8.31 -32.93
CA GLY A 44 -20.13 -9.33 -33.93
C GLY A 44 -20.82 -8.94 -35.23
N GLY A 45 -20.09 -8.86 -36.34
CA GLY A 45 -20.68 -8.46 -37.62
C GLY A 45 -20.15 -9.25 -38.82
N GLY A 46 -21.02 -9.53 -39.80
CA GLY A 46 -20.64 -10.27 -41.02
C GLY A 46 -19.59 -9.56 -41.89
N PHE A 47 -19.57 -8.23 -41.84
CA PHE A 47 -18.52 -7.40 -42.47
C PHE A 47 -17.63 -6.73 -41.41
N ALA A 48 -18.22 -5.94 -40.51
CA ALA A 48 -17.49 -5.23 -39.47
C ALA A 48 -18.15 -5.37 -38.09
N GLY A 49 -17.33 -5.54 -37.05
CA GLY A 49 -17.75 -5.44 -35.65
C GLY A 49 -16.96 -4.37 -34.93
N VAL A 50 -17.66 -3.37 -34.39
CA VAL A 50 -17.08 -2.27 -33.62
C VAL A 50 -17.70 -2.24 -32.23
N ALA A 51 -16.89 -2.39 -31.20
CA ALA A 51 -17.31 -2.27 -29.81
C ALA A 51 -16.41 -1.29 -29.06
N GLY A 52 -17.04 -0.37 -28.35
CA GLY A 52 -16.37 0.61 -27.50
C GLY A 52 -17.02 0.62 -26.13
N SER A 53 -16.20 0.60 -25.08
CA SER A 53 -16.67 0.75 -23.70
C SER A 53 -15.89 1.85 -23.00
N ALA A 54 -16.59 2.56 -22.10
CA ALA A 54 -15.98 3.55 -21.23
C ALA A 54 -16.52 3.42 -19.80
N ALA A 55 -15.63 3.27 -18.83
CA ALA A 55 -15.92 3.48 -17.42
C ALA A 55 -15.35 4.84 -17.02
N VAL A 56 -16.21 5.66 -16.39
CA VAL A 56 -15.80 6.95 -15.84
C VAL A 56 -16.30 7.06 -14.41
N SER A 57 -15.38 7.27 -13.48
CA SER A 57 -15.70 7.34 -12.06
C SER A 57 -15.08 8.57 -11.40
N ILE A 58 -15.90 9.29 -10.66
CA ILE A 58 -15.47 10.45 -9.87
C ILE A 58 -15.81 10.16 -8.41
N LEU A 59 -14.78 9.81 -7.63
CA LEU A 59 -14.91 9.47 -6.23
C LEU A 59 -14.47 10.66 -5.39
N LYS A 60 -15.34 11.07 -4.46
CA LYS A 60 -15.04 12.09 -3.47
C LYS A 60 -15.43 11.61 -2.09
N GLU A 61 -14.45 11.53 -1.20
CA GLU A 61 -14.67 11.11 0.18
C GLU A 61 -14.12 12.12 1.18
N THR A 62 -14.83 12.29 2.29
CA THR A 62 -14.42 13.19 3.37
C THR A 62 -14.80 12.58 4.70
N THR A 63 -13.81 12.19 5.48
CA THR A 63 -13.95 11.67 6.83
C THR A 63 -13.28 12.63 7.79
N ARG A 64 -14.05 13.20 8.71
CA ARG A 64 -13.52 14.17 9.68
C ARG A 64 -13.97 13.84 11.09
N ALA A 65 -13.02 13.81 12.00
CA ALA A 65 -13.26 13.78 13.43
C ALA A 65 -12.63 15.01 14.05
N TRP A 66 -13.38 15.79 14.83
CA TRP A 66 -12.80 17.00 15.40
C TRP A 66 -13.37 17.39 16.75
N VAL A 67 -12.54 18.11 17.48
CA VAL A 67 -12.93 18.81 18.71
C VAL A 67 -12.93 20.30 18.42
N GLY A 68 -14.09 20.93 18.64
CA GLY A 68 -14.30 22.34 18.33
C GLY A 68 -13.56 23.30 19.26
N LYS A 69 -13.38 24.54 18.79
CA LYS A 69 -12.84 25.64 19.59
C LYS A 69 -13.67 25.83 20.88
N GLY A 70 -12.98 26.05 22.01
CA GLY A 70 -13.61 26.29 23.31
C GLY A 70 -14.07 25.02 24.02
N ALA A 71 -13.92 23.84 23.41
CA ALA A 71 -14.27 22.58 24.05
C ALA A 71 -13.48 22.37 25.35
N GLN A 72 -14.19 22.07 26.44
CA GLN A 72 -13.63 21.75 27.75
C GLN A 72 -13.80 20.26 28.02
N ILE A 73 -12.83 19.44 27.63
CA ILE A 73 -12.89 17.98 27.77
C ILE A 73 -12.25 17.55 29.09
N ASN A 74 -13.00 16.82 29.89
CA ASN A 74 -12.59 16.27 31.20
C ASN A 74 -12.10 17.34 32.19
N LYS A 75 -12.75 18.51 32.17
CA LYS A 75 -12.49 19.62 33.11
C LYS A 75 -13.43 19.64 34.31
N ALA A 76 -14.41 18.73 34.36
CA ALA A 76 -15.40 18.68 35.43
C ALA A 76 -14.82 18.06 36.72
N ALA A 77 -15.34 18.47 37.87
CA ALA A 77 -14.97 17.91 39.16
C ALA A 77 -15.43 16.45 39.31
N GLY A 78 -14.58 15.59 39.88
CA GLY A 78 -14.86 14.18 40.17
C GLY A 78 -13.60 13.30 40.11
N SER A 79 -13.61 12.15 40.80
CA SER A 79 -12.57 11.14 40.67
C SER A 79 -12.76 10.39 39.35
N ALA A 80 -11.92 10.67 38.36
CA ALA A 80 -11.88 9.92 37.11
C ALA A 80 -10.97 8.70 37.23
N ASP A 81 -11.25 7.67 36.43
CA ASP A 81 -10.44 6.46 36.33
C ASP A 81 -9.05 6.75 35.74
N ASP A 82 -8.00 6.05 36.19
CA ASP A 82 -6.63 6.23 35.70
C ASP A 82 -6.47 5.88 34.20
N LEU A 83 -7.38 5.09 33.65
CA LEU A 83 -7.44 4.74 32.22
C LEU A 83 -8.25 5.73 31.38
N GLN A 84 -8.85 6.77 31.99
CA GLN A 84 -9.61 7.80 31.28
C GLN A 84 -8.75 8.50 30.22
N SER A 85 -9.00 8.15 28.96
CA SER A 85 -8.25 8.64 27.80
C SER A 85 -9.14 9.51 26.90
N VAL A 86 -8.50 10.24 25.99
CA VAL A 86 -9.20 10.99 24.94
C VAL A 86 -8.66 10.54 23.59
N THR A 87 -9.54 10.11 22.70
CA THR A 87 -9.17 9.77 21.31
C THR A 87 -9.98 10.61 20.32
N ILE A 88 -9.29 11.18 19.34
CA ILE A 88 -9.85 11.88 18.19
C ILE A 88 -9.32 11.16 16.96
N LEU A 89 -10.15 10.37 16.30
CA LEU A 89 -9.72 9.49 15.22
C LEU A 89 -10.59 9.68 13.98
N ALA A 90 -9.94 9.97 12.85
CA ALA A 90 -10.55 9.83 11.54
C ALA A 90 -9.88 8.66 10.81
N ALA A 91 -10.65 7.65 10.44
CA ALA A 91 -10.14 6.51 9.67
C ALA A 91 -10.97 6.31 8.41
N ASN A 92 -10.32 6.10 7.28
CA ASN A 92 -11.02 5.86 6.02
C ASN A 92 -10.32 4.75 5.22
N ALA A 93 -11.04 3.66 4.99
CA ALA A 93 -10.66 2.58 4.09
C ALA A 93 -11.41 2.73 2.77
N LEU A 94 -10.72 2.64 1.64
CA LEU A 94 -11.36 2.64 0.33
C LEU A 94 -10.78 1.52 -0.54
N ARG A 95 -11.67 0.69 -1.08
CA ARG A 95 -11.33 -0.28 -2.10
C ARG A 95 -12.11 -0.01 -3.38
N VAL A 96 -11.39 0.10 -4.50
CA VAL A 96 -11.98 0.38 -5.80
C VAL A 96 -11.52 -0.68 -6.80
N ILE A 97 -12.47 -1.23 -7.55
CA ILE A 97 -12.21 -2.15 -8.65
C ILE A 97 -12.95 -1.63 -9.88
N GLU A 98 -12.19 -1.24 -10.90
CA GLU A 98 -12.74 -0.77 -12.17
C GLU A 98 -12.27 -1.63 -13.33
N ALA A 99 -13.20 -1.90 -14.24
CA ALA A 99 -12.92 -2.63 -15.46
C ALA A 99 -13.71 -2.05 -16.63
N SER A 100 -13.03 -1.70 -17.71
CA SER A 100 -13.64 -1.34 -18.98
C SER A 100 -13.11 -2.23 -20.09
N GLY A 101 -13.95 -2.55 -21.07
CA GLY A 101 -13.48 -3.29 -22.24
C GLY A 101 -14.42 -3.33 -23.43
N GLY A 102 -13.83 -3.24 -24.62
CA GLY A 102 -14.52 -3.35 -25.90
C GLY A 102 -13.99 -4.53 -26.71
N LEU A 103 -14.91 -5.37 -27.18
CA LEU A 103 -14.64 -6.59 -27.95
C LEU A 103 -15.30 -6.47 -29.33
N GLY A 104 -14.53 -6.09 -30.34
CA GLY A 104 -15.01 -5.96 -31.72
C GLY A 104 -14.60 -7.14 -32.59
N GLY A 105 -15.57 -7.92 -33.07
CA GLY A 105 -15.35 -9.03 -34.00
C GLY A 105 -16.08 -8.84 -35.32
N GLY A 106 -15.38 -8.87 -36.46
CA GLY A 106 -16.02 -8.75 -37.77
C GLY A 106 -15.44 -9.66 -38.86
N GLY A 107 -16.24 -10.00 -39.86
CA GLY A 107 -15.81 -10.86 -40.97
C GLY A 107 -14.64 -10.29 -41.77
N THR A 108 -14.58 -8.96 -41.93
CA THR A 108 -13.48 -8.24 -42.57
C THR A 108 -12.71 -7.39 -41.56
N ALA A 109 -13.40 -6.65 -40.69
CA ALA A 109 -12.78 -5.73 -39.73
C ALA A 109 -13.36 -5.86 -38.32
N GLY A 110 -12.48 -5.94 -37.32
CA GLY A 110 -12.86 -5.91 -35.91
C GLY A 110 -12.18 -4.77 -35.16
N VAL A 111 -12.96 -3.95 -34.46
CA VAL A 111 -12.46 -2.81 -33.69
C VAL A 111 -12.93 -2.88 -32.24
N GLY A 112 -11.99 -3.00 -31.30
CA GLY A 112 -12.24 -2.95 -29.86
C GLY A 112 -11.63 -1.70 -29.21
N ALA A 113 -12.45 -0.92 -28.51
CA ALA A 113 -12.00 0.25 -27.75
C ALA A 113 -12.47 0.20 -26.29
N GLY A 114 -11.61 0.62 -25.37
CA GLY A 114 -11.83 0.48 -23.93
C GLY A 114 -11.15 1.61 -23.20
N VAL A 115 -11.93 2.35 -22.41
CA VAL A 115 -11.45 3.52 -21.69
C VAL A 115 -11.86 3.39 -20.23
N ASP A 116 -10.88 3.40 -19.34
CA ASP A 116 -11.10 3.49 -17.90
C ASP A 116 -10.50 4.80 -17.38
N VAL A 117 -11.34 5.69 -16.86
CA VAL A 117 -10.91 7.01 -16.38
C VAL A 117 -11.49 7.25 -15.01
N ALA A 118 -10.63 7.45 -14.03
CA ALA A 118 -11.09 7.80 -12.69
C ALA A 118 -10.35 8.97 -12.07
N LYS A 119 -11.10 9.69 -11.22
CA LYS A 119 -10.56 10.68 -10.30
C LYS A 119 -10.99 10.35 -8.88
N LEU A 120 -10.00 10.20 -7.99
CA LEU A 120 -10.21 10.07 -6.56
C LEU A 120 -9.77 11.37 -5.86
N THR A 121 -10.66 11.94 -5.04
CA THR A 121 -10.34 13.00 -4.10
C THR A 121 -10.76 12.59 -2.70
N LYS A 122 -9.81 12.30 -1.82
CA LYS A 122 -10.07 11.77 -0.48
C LYS A 122 -9.46 12.66 0.60
N ILE A 123 -10.27 13.04 1.59
CA ILE A 123 -9.85 13.84 2.74
C ILE A 123 -10.13 13.04 4.02
N THR A 124 -9.09 12.77 4.79
CA THR A 124 -9.20 12.15 6.12
C THR A 124 -8.51 13.02 7.14
N GLU A 125 -9.28 13.71 7.99
CA GLU A 125 -8.73 14.68 8.95
C GLU A 125 -9.21 14.42 10.36
N ALA A 126 -8.27 14.27 11.29
CA ALA A 126 -8.53 14.30 12.72
C ALA A 126 -7.91 15.57 13.30
N TYR A 127 -8.70 16.44 13.91
CA TYR A 127 -8.15 17.68 14.41
C TYR A 127 -8.80 18.26 15.65
N VAL A 128 -8.01 19.01 16.39
CA VAL A 128 -8.49 19.99 17.35
C VAL A 128 -8.51 21.34 16.63
N GLU A 129 -9.63 22.04 16.64
CA GLU A 129 -9.76 23.34 15.97
C GLU A 129 -8.79 24.39 16.50
N ASN A 130 -8.43 25.35 15.65
CA ASN A 130 -7.60 26.47 16.04
C ASN A 130 -8.32 27.35 17.08
N GLY A 131 -7.66 27.58 18.21
CA GLY A 131 -8.02 28.63 19.13
C GLY A 131 -7.59 30.00 18.61
N THR A 132 -8.12 31.05 19.25
CA THR A 132 -7.77 32.44 18.91
C THR A 132 -6.93 33.13 19.97
N SER A 133 -6.86 32.56 21.19
CA SER A 133 -5.98 33.04 22.27
C SER A 133 -5.81 31.97 23.35
N ALA A 134 -4.92 32.24 24.31
CA ALA A 134 -4.70 31.37 25.47
C ALA A 134 -5.86 31.39 26.51
N SER A 135 -6.97 32.08 26.25
CA SER A 135 -8.15 32.02 27.12
C SER A 135 -8.85 30.67 26.96
N ALA A 136 -9.27 30.04 28.06
CA ALA A 136 -9.97 28.75 28.04
C ALA A 136 -11.27 28.79 27.22
N ALA A 137 -11.95 29.93 27.14
CA ALA A 137 -13.14 30.10 26.29
C ALA A 137 -12.81 30.09 24.78
N ASN A 138 -11.55 30.32 24.41
CA ASN A 138 -11.11 30.56 23.04
C ASN A 138 -10.14 29.50 22.50
N ARG A 139 -9.88 28.44 23.25
CA ARG A 139 -9.08 27.28 22.83
C ARG A 139 -9.76 25.99 23.26
N ALA A 140 -9.44 24.87 22.63
CA ALA A 140 -9.77 23.59 23.23
C ALA A 140 -8.86 23.35 24.45
N ASP A 141 -9.43 22.91 25.56
CA ASP A 141 -8.72 22.48 26.77
C ASP A 141 -9.12 21.03 27.06
N ILE A 142 -8.20 20.10 26.79
CA ILE A 142 -8.40 18.66 26.83
C ILE A 142 -7.52 18.07 27.92
N ALA A 143 -8.13 17.36 28.86
CA ALA A 143 -7.42 16.63 29.91
C ALA A 143 -7.67 15.12 29.82
N ALA A 144 -6.67 14.31 30.17
CA ALA A 144 -6.78 12.87 30.32
C ALA A 144 -5.90 12.38 31.48
N ARG A 145 -6.37 11.36 32.21
CA ARG A 145 -5.52 10.62 33.16
C ARG A 145 -4.67 9.58 32.43
N GLY A 146 -5.25 8.94 31.41
CA GLY A 146 -4.52 8.11 30.46
C GLY A 146 -3.88 8.93 29.35
N ASP A 147 -4.06 8.47 28.12
CA ASP A 147 -3.45 9.06 26.93
C ASP A 147 -4.40 10.03 26.20
N ILE A 148 -3.82 10.95 25.42
CA ILE A 148 -4.55 11.72 24.41
C ILE A 148 -4.00 11.33 23.04
N SER A 149 -4.87 10.87 22.14
CA SER A 149 -4.51 10.52 20.77
C SER A 149 -5.32 11.33 19.75
N VAL A 150 -4.62 11.88 18.76
CA VAL A 150 -5.20 12.53 17.58
C VAL A 150 -4.66 11.81 16.35
N GLY A 151 -5.49 10.97 15.72
CA GLY A 151 -5.08 10.04 14.67
C GLY A 151 -5.86 10.24 13.37
N ALA A 152 -5.17 10.30 12.24
CA ALA A 152 -5.77 10.25 10.91
C ALA A 152 -5.20 9.08 10.12
N LEU A 153 -6.05 8.15 9.67
CA LEU A 153 -5.65 6.90 9.01
C LEU A 153 -6.33 6.78 7.64
N SER A 154 -5.58 6.66 6.56
CA SER A 154 -6.09 6.34 5.22
C SER A 154 -5.50 5.03 4.72
N ASP A 155 -6.35 4.11 4.26
CA ASP A 155 -5.95 2.90 3.54
C ASP A 155 -6.73 2.83 2.23
N ASP A 156 -6.01 2.70 1.13
CA ASP A 156 -6.58 2.79 -0.22
C ASP A 156 -6.04 1.66 -1.09
N ASN A 157 -6.93 0.89 -1.69
CA ASN A 157 -6.58 -0.17 -2.64
C ASN A 157 -7.40 -0.03 -3.93
N ILE A 158 -6.72 0.30 -5.02
CA ILE A 158 -7.34 0.65 -6.29
C ILE A 158 -6.82 -0.31 -7.36
N ILE A 159 -7.74 -0.97 -8.05
CA ILE A 159 -7.48 -1.81 -9.21
C ILE A 159 -8.25 -1.23 -10.39
N SER A 160 -7.56 -0.97 -11.49
CA SER A 160 -8.14 -0.43 -12.72
C SER A 160 -7.68 -1.21 -13.93
N ILE A 161 -8.63 -1.59 -14.78
CA ILE A 161 -8.38 -2.45 -15.94
C ILE A 161 -9.09 -1.86 -17.15
N ALA A 162 -8.35 -1.50 -18.18
CA ALA A 162 -8.87 -1.22 -19.51
C ALA A 162 -8.38 -2.31 -20.47
N ALA A 163 -9.26 -3.24 -20.87
CA ALA A 163 -8.89 -4.41 -21.67
C ALA A 163 -9.71 -4.50 -22.97
N THR A 164 -9.06 -4.63 -24.11
CA THR A 164 -9.76 -4.66 -25.41
C THR A 164 -9.30 -5.76 -26.35
N LEU A 165 -10.23 -6.14 -27.24
CA LEU A 165 -9.99 -7.09 -28.33
C LEU A 165 -10.56 -6.54 -29.64
N GLY A 166 -9.75 -6.54 -30.69
CA GLY A 166 -10.18 -6.24 -32.06
C GLY A 166 -9.80 -7.38 -33.00
N ALA A 167 -10.79 -8.14 -33.50
CA ALA A 167 -10.57 -9.31 -34.33
C ALA A 167 -11.30 -9.20 -35.67
N GLY A 168 -10.58 -9.24 -36.80
CA GLY A 168 -11.21 -9.19 -38.12
C GLY A 168 -10.49 -10.02 -39.19
N GLY A 169 -11.19 -10.46 -40.23
CA GLY A 169 -10.59 -11.31 -41.27
C GLY A 169 -9.43 -10.64 -42.03
N SER A 170 -9.49 -9.33 -42.25
CA SER A 170 -8.43 -8.55 -42.89
C SER A 170 -7.80 -7.52 -41.96
N ALA A 171 -8.60 -6.87 -41.10
CA ALA A 171 -8.13 -5.82 -40.22
C ALA A 171 -8.57 -6.03 -38.76
N GLY A 172 -7.63 -5.89 -37.83
CA GLY A 172 -7.87 -5.99 -36.38
C GLY A 172 -7.33 -4.74 -35.71
N ILE A 173 -8.17 -4.01 -34.97
CA ILE A 173 -7.75 -2.78 -34.30
C ILE A 173 -8.20 -2.85 -32.85
N ALA A 174 -7.27 -2.70 -31.91
CA ALA A 174 -7.56 -2.66 -30.49
C ALA A 174 -6.87 -1.46 -29.83
N GLY A 175 -7.62 -0.71 -29.04
CA GLY A 175 -7.12 0.45 -28.31
C GLY A 175 -7.59 0.44 -26.87
N SER A 176 -6.70 0.65 -25.90
CA SER A 176 -7.08 0.82 -24.50
C SER A 176 -6.43 2.05 -23.86
N VAL A 177 -7.20 2.73 -23.01
CA VAL A 177 -6.72 3.87 -22.22
C VAL A 177 -7.15 3.69 -20.78
N GLY A 178 -6.18 3.63 -19.87
CA GLY A 178 -6.40 3.68 -18.42
C GLY A 178 -5.81 4.96 -17.84
N THR A 179 -6.61 5.77 -17.17
CA THR A 179 -6.10 6.95 -16.46
C THR A 179 -6.67 7.07 -15.05
N TRP A 180 -5.78 7.32 -14.10
CA TRP A 180 -6.14 7.53 -12.70
C TRP A 180 -5.52 8.79 -12.16
N MET A 181 -6.36 9.70 -11.68
CA MET A 181 -5.94 10.89 -10.94
C MET A 181 -6.31 10.72 -9.47
N VAL A 182 -5.31 10.57 -8.61
CA VAL A 182 -5.48 10.34 -7.17
C VAL A 182 -4.99 11.57 -6.40
N ASP A 183 -5.87 12.18 -5.63
CA ASP A 183 -5.57 13.27 -4.70
C ASP A 183 -6.03 12.88 -3.29
N ILE A 184 -5.08 12.60 -2.39
CA ILE A 184 -5.37 12.12 -1.03
C ILE A 184 -4.72 13.05 -0.01
N THR A 185 -5.53 13.56 0.91
CA THR A 185 -5.08 14.34 2.07
C THR A 185 -5.40 13.58 3.35
N THR A 186 -4.37 13.30 4.15
CA THR A 186 -4.49 12.67 5.47
C THR A 186 -3.81 13.55 6.50
N ARG A 187 -4.58 14.13 7.43
CA ARG A 187 -4.03 15.12 8.37
C ARG A 187 -4.48 14.88 9.80
N ALA A 188 -3.50 14.80 10.71
CA ALA A 188 -3.72 14.88 12.14
C ALA A 188 -3.21 16.23 12.64
N LYS A 189 -4.06 17.01 13.31
CA LYS A 189 -3.66 18.36 13.74
C LYS A 189 -4.16 18.70 15.13
N VAL A 190 -3.29 19.25 15.96
CA VAL A 190 -3.69 20.00 17.15
C VAL A 190 -3.66 21.49 16.78
N GLY A 191 -4.79 22.18 16.89
CA GLY A 191 -4.92 23.57 16.48
C GLY A 191 -4.18 24.57 17.37
N ASP A 192 -3.99 25.78 16.86
CA ASP A 192 -3.30 26.88 17.55
C ASP A 192 -3.91 27.15 18.93
N TYR A 193 -3.09 27.56 19.89
CA TYR A 193 -3.46 27.84 21.29
C TYR A 193 -4.09 26.67 22.07
N SER A 194 -4.39 25.53 21.44
CA SER A 194 -5.01 24.37 22.11
C SER A 194 -4.15 23.86 23.25
N LYS A 195 -4.79 23.37 24.31
CA LYS A 195 -4.12 22.84 25.49
C LYS A 195 -4.51 21.38 25.69
N LEU A 196 -3.54 20.48 25.57
CA LEU A 196 -3.69 19.04 25.82
C LEU A 196 -2.83 18.69 27.03
N MET A 197 -3.44 18.15 28.08
CA MET A 197 -2.75 17.66 29.28
C MET A 197 -3.08 16.19 29.50
N ALA A 198 -2.09 15.32 29.41
CA ALA A 198 -2.21 13.90 29.70
C ALA A 198 -1.25 13.52 30.84
N LEU A 199 -1.70 12.71 31.80
CA LEU A 199 -0.73 12.07 32.71
C LEU A 199 0.01 10.94 31.96
N GLY A 200 -0.65 10.26 31.03
CA GLY A 200 -0.02 9.38 30.05
C GLY A 200 0.71 10.14 28.94
N ASN A 201 0.54 9.66 27.72
CA ASN A 201 1.19 10.13 26.52
C ASN A 201 0.27 11.02 25.68
N VAL A 202 0.85 11.83 24.80
CA VAL A 202 0.11 12.56 23.76
C VAL A 202 0.65 12.18 22.38
N THR A 203 -0.21 11.61 21.55
CA THR A 203 0.15 11.19 20.18
C THR A 203 -0.64 11.98 19.15
N VAL A 204 0.05 12.57 18.16
CA VAL A 204 -0.55 13.17 16.97
C VAL A 204 0.01 12.43 15.76
N MET A 205 -0.82 11.64 15.08
CA MET A 205 -0.33 10.74 14.04
C MET A 205 -1.20 10.77 12.79
N ALA A 206 -0.57 10.96 11.64
CA ALA A 206 -1.18 10.77 10.33
C ALA A 206 -0.50 9.61 9.60
N ARG A 207 -1.29 8.65 9.12
CA ARG A 207 -0.80 7.52 8.33
C ARG A 207 -1.64 7.35 7.08
N ALA A 208 -0.98 7.28 5.93
CA ALA A 208 -1.62 7.00 4.66
C ALA A 208 -0.92 5.84 3.95
N ASP A 209 -1.67 4.81 3.58
CA ASP A 209 -1.18 3.68 2.79
C ASP A 209 -2.03 3.57 1.52
N THR A 210 -1.40 3.58 0.34
CA THR A 210 -2.13 3.47 -0.94
C THR A 210 -1.48 2.45 -1.88
N ASN A 211 -2.30 1.56 -2.41
CA ASN A 211 -1.96 0.64 -3.48
C ASN A 211 -2.82 1.00 -4.71
N LEU A 212 -2.17 1.27 -5.82
CA LEU A 212 -2.82 1.53 -7.11
C LEU A 212 -2.20 0.60 -8.13
N SER A 213 -2.99 -0.33 -8.66
CA SER A 213 -2.61 -1.20 -9.77
C SER A 213 -3.50 -0.89 -10.97
N MET A 214 -2.87 -0.44 -12.05
CA MET A 214 -3.58 -0.11 -13.29
C MET A 214 -3.03 -0.93 -14.45
N ILE A 215 -3.94 -1.47 -15.26
CA ILE A 215 -3.63 -2.31 -16.41
C ILE A 215 -4.38 -1.77 -17.62
N ALA A 216 -3.65 -1.34 -18.65
CA ALA A 216 -4.20 -1.05 -19.98
C ALA A 216 -3.71 -2.12 -20.96
N GLY A 217 -4.60 -3.00 -21.41
CA GLY A 217 -4.30 -4.10 -22.32
C GLY A 217 -5.09 -3.99 -23.62
N SER A 218 -4.45 -4.21 -24.76
CA SER A 218 -5.14 -4.34 -26.04
C SER A 218 -4.56 -5.49 -26.87
N ILE A 219 -5.46 -6.27 -27.48
CA ILE A 219 -5.10 -7.38 -28.37
C ILE A 219 -5.82 -7.19 -29.71
N ALA A 220 -5.06 -7.11 -30.79
CA ALA A 220 -5.58 -7.06 -32.15
C ALA A 220 -5.18 -8.30 -32.94
N GLY A 221 -6.13 -8.90 -33.67
CA GLY A 221 -5.91 -10.07 -34.51
C GLY A 221 -6.55 -9.92 -35.88
N ALA A 222 -5.79 -10.17 -36.95
CA ALA A 222 -6.32 -10.25 -38.30
C ALA A 222 -5.48 -11.11 -39.23
N GLY A 223 -5.92 -11.27 -40.48
CA GLY A 223 -5.18 -12.01 -41.51
C GLY A 223 -4.39 -11.15 -42.51
N ALA A 224 -4.42 -9.82 -42.37
CA ALA A 224 -3.61 -8.93 -43.22
C ALA A 224 -2.95 -7.78 -42.44
N ALA A 225 -3.68 -7.09 -41.56
CA ALA A 225 -3.12 -6.02 -40.75
C ALA A 225 -3.76 -5.95 -39.36
N ALA A 226 -2.93 -5.85 -38.33
CA ALA A 226 -3.39 -5.66 -36.95
C ALA A 226 -2.66 -4.51 -36.27
N ILE A 227 -3.40 -3.72 -35.49
CA ILE A 227 -2.88 -2.61 -34.70
C ILE A 227 -3.42 -2.70 -33.27
N GLY A 228 -2.52 -2.85 -32.32
CA GLY A 228 -2.80 -2.74 -30.89
C GLY A 228 -2.15 -1.48 -30.33
N ALA A 229 -2.87 -0.69 -29.56
CA ALA A 229 -2.32 0.44 -28.81
C ALA A 229 -2.86 0.44 -27.38
N SER A 230 -2.02 0.79 -26.40
CA SER A 230 -2.44 0.93 -25.01
C SER A 230 -1.70 2.06 -24.32
N VAL A 231 -2.43 2.79 -23.47
CA VAL A 231 -1.91 3.90 -22.67
C VAL A 231 -2.43 3.79 -21.25
N GLY A 232 -1.50 3.69 -20.30
CA GLY A 232 -1.78 3.79 -18.87
C GLY A 232 -1.11 5.03 -18.31
N VAL A 233 -1.86 5.94 -17.67
CA VAL A 233 -1.30 7.08 -16.92
C VAL A 233 -1.88 7.15 -15.50
N SER A 234 -1.01 7.12 -14.49
CA SER A 234 -1.39 7.33 -13.10
C SER A 234 -0.73 8.59 -12.57
N ILE A 235 -1.53 9.55 -12.11
CA ILE A 235 -1.07 10.76 -11.44
C ILE A 235 -1.51 10.67 -9.99
N VAL A 236 -0.54 10.61 -9.08
CA VAL A 236 -0.79 10.46 -7.64
C VAL A 236 -0.20 11.65 -6.90
N LYS A 237 -1.08 12.38 -6.22
CA LYS A 237 -0.74 13.50 -5.35
C LYS A 237 -1.23 13.17 -3.94
N LYS A 238 -0.33 13.17 -2.97
CA LYS A 238 -0.67 12.90 -1.58
C LYS A 238 -0.08 13.93 -0.64
N THR A 239 -0.83 14.26 0.40
CA THR A 239 -0.41 15.11 1.51
C THR A 239 -0.68 14.38 2.80
N THR A 240 0.37 14.04 3.55
CA THR A 240 0.26 13.38 4.86
C THR A 240 0.98 14.20 5.90
N GLU A 241 0.23 14.74 6.86
CA GLU A 241 0.75 15.74 7.80
C GLU A 241 0.27 15.48 9.22
N ALA A 242 1.19 15.57 10.17
CA ALA A 242 0.92 15.59 11.60
C ALA A 242 1.49 16.90 12.17
N LEU A 243 0.64 17.73 12.76
CA LEU A 243 0.98 19.11 13.10
C LEU A 243 0.51 19.47 14.51
N ILE A 244 1.34 20.25 15.21
CA ILE A 244 0.95 20.99 16.40
C ILE A 244 0.96 22.48 16.05
N GLY A 245 -0.15 23.15 16.30
CA GLY A 245 -0.37 24.56 15.99
C GLY A 245 0.47 25.50 16.87
N LEU A 246 0.57 26.74 16.43
CA LEU A 246 1.31 27.78 17.12
C LEU A 246 0.71 28.05 18.51
N SER A 247 1.57 28.24 19.50
CA SER A 247 1.17 28.51 20.89
C SER A 247 0.31 27.41 21.54
N ALA A 248 0.18 26.24 20.90
CA ALA A 248 -0.42 25.09 21.54
C ALA A 248 0.47 24.59 22.68
N VAL A 249 -0.15 24.15 23.78
CA VAL A 249 0.54 23.62 24.95
C VAL A 249 0.21 22.15 25.08
N ILE A 250 1.22 21.30 24.88
CA ILE A 250 1.10 19.85 25.04
C ILE A 250 1.93 19.44 26.25
N ASP A 251 1.28 18.92 27.28
CA ASP A 251 1.92 18.43 28.49
C ASP A 251 1.58 16.95 28.69
N ALA A 252 2.57 16.08 28.49
CA ALA A 252 2.46 14.63 28.68
C ALA A 252 3.39 14.22 29.83
N LYS A 253 2.85 13.67 30.93
CA LYS A 253 3.67 13.20 32.06
C LYS A 253 4.27 11.81 31.85
N ALA A 254 3.83 11.10 30.81
CA ALA A 254 4.35 9.81 30.38
C ALA A 254 4.31 8.72 31.46
N THR A 255 3.31 8.77 32.35
CA THR A 255 3.14 7.81 33.45
C THR A 255 2.63 6.45 32.97
N GLN A 256 1.99 6.40 31.81
CA GLN A 256 1.45 5.18 31.20
C GLN A 256 2.49 4.42 30.36
N ALA A 257 2.11 3.25 29.84
CA ALA A 257 2.97 2.45 28.96
C ALA A 257 3.43 3.26 27.73
N ALA A 258 4.56 2.86 27.12
CA ALA A 258 5.03 3.52 25.91
C ALA A 258 4.08 3.22 24.73
N VAL A 259 3.87 4.21 23.85
CA VAL A 259 3.07 4.07 22.63
C VAL A 259 4.00 3.77 21.46
N SER A 260 3.65 2.76 20.67
CA SER A 260 4.37 2.43 19.45
C SER A 260 3.98 3.39 18.34
N VAL A 261 4.94 4.13 17.81
CA VAL A 261 4.73 5.07 16.70
C VAL A 261 5.74 4.81 15.58
N PRO A 262 5.36 5.08 14.32
CA PRO A 262 6.30 5.00 13.20
C PRO A 262 7.45 6.00 13.36
N THR A 263 8.68 5.57 13.05
CA THR A 263 9.85 6.46 13.05
C THR A 263 9.96 7.27 11.75
N GLY A 264 9.16 6.92 10.73
CA GLY A 264 9.33 7.43 9.36
C GLY A 264 10.52 6.80 8.62
N LEU A 265 11.33 5.98 9.29
CA LEU A 265 12.32 5.12 8.64
C LEU A 265 11.60 3.92 8.05
N PHE A 266 12.04 3.50 6.87
CA PHE A 266 11.52 2.32 6.21
C PHE A 266 12.61 1.26 6.18
N THR A 267 12.35 0.13 6.82
CA THR A 267 13.20 -1.05 6.62
C THR A 267 12.69 -1.74 5.36
N PRO A 268 13.46 -1.77 4.26
CA PRO A 268 13.09 -2.60 3.13
C PRO A 268 13.11 -4.06 3.60
N SER A 269 11.93 -4.64 3.78
CA SER A 269 11.81 -6.06 4.07
C SER A 269 11.78 -6.80 2.76
N TYR A 270 12.85 -7.53 2.49
CA TYR A 270 12.87 -8.54 1.44
C TYR A 270 12.32 -9.83 2.05
N SER A 271 11.50 -10.59 1.31
CA SER A 271 11.08 -11.94 1.73
C SER A 271 12.31 -12.85 1.78
N GLN A 272 13.05 -12.78 2.89
CA GLN A 272 14.28 -13.53 3.10
C GLN A 272 13.94 -14.92 3.61
N VAL A 273 14.57 -15.93 3.01
CA VAL A 273 14.40 -17.32 3.44
C VAL A 273 15.74 -17.84 3.94
N ASN A 274 15.75 -18.40 5.14
CA ASN A 274 16.98 -18.89 5.76
C ASN A 274 17.42 -20.18 5.07
N VAL A 275 18.73 -20.34 4.89
CA VAL A 275 19.34 -21.60 4.49
C VAL A 275 19.25 -22.56 5.66
N SER A 276 18.48 -23.64 5.51
CA SER A 276 18.28 -24.67 6.53
C SER A 276 19.25 -25.86 6.36
N ALA A 277 19.66 -26.16 5.12
CA ALA A 277 20.68 -27.16 4.83
C ALA A 277 21.34 -26.90 3.46
N VAL A 278 22.56 -27.42 3.29
CA VAL A 278 23.31 -27.39 2.02
C VAL A 278 23.76 -28.81 1.69
N ASP A 279 23.48 -29.26 0.47
CA ASP A 279 23.98 -30.50 -0.10
C ASP A 279 24.98 -30.19 -1.21
N THR A 280 26.26 -30.42 -0.93
CA THR A 280 27.38 -30.17 -1.85
C THR A 280 27.53 -31.24 -2.93
N GLY A 281 26.87 -32.40 -2.79
CA GLY A 281 26.87 -33.43 -3.82
C GLY A 281 25.83 -33.16 -4.91
N ALA A 282 24.71 -32.53 -4.54
CA ALA A 282 23.62 -32.16 -5.44
C ALA A 282 23.57 -30.67 -5.83
N ASP A 283 24.48 -29.84 -5.28
CA ASP A 283 24.47 -28.38 -5.39
C ASP A 283 23.13 -27.74 -4.97
N THR A 284 22.46 -28.31 -3.97
CA THR A 284 21.15 -27.82 -3.52
C THR A 284 21.24 -27.10 -2.17
N ILE A 285 20.46 -26.04 -2.05
CA ILE A 285 20.24 -25.29 -0.82
C ILE A 285 18.79 -25.53 -0.41
N THR A 286 18.60 -26.10 0.77
CA THR A 286 17.27 -26.24 1.39
C THR A 286 16.96 -24.96 2.16
N LEU A 287 15.76 -24.46 1.98
CA LEU A 287 15.25 -23.25 2.61
C LEU A 287 14.36 -23.60 3.81
N SER A 288 14.25 -22.69 4.78
CA SER A 288 13.43 -22.88 6.00
C SER A 288 11.91 -22.83 5.76
N GLY A 289 11.47 -22.69 4.50
CA GLY A 289 10.07 -22.67 4.07
C GLY A 289 10.00 -22.91 2.55
N PRO A 290 8.79 -22.99 1.96
CA PRO A 290 8.66 -23.18 0.52
C PRO A 290 9.34 -22.03 -0.25
N SER A 291 10.19 -22.38 -1.22
CA SER A 291 10.82 -21.48 -2.16
C SER A 291 9.76 -20.89 -3.08
N ALA A 292 9.50 -19.59 -2.94
CA ALA A 292 8.74 -18.83 -3.94
C ALA A 292 9.58 -18.51 -5.19
N TYR A 293 10.86 -18.92 -5.21
CA TYR A 293 11.81 -18.63 -6.28
C TYR A 293 11.60 -19.54 -7.49
N ARG A 294 11.56 -18.95 -8.68
CA ARG A 294 11.56 -19.67 -9.96
C ARG A 294 12.95 -19.71 -10.57
N THR A 295 13.13 -20.58 -11.55
CA THR A 295 14.37 -20.62 -12.33
C THR A 295 14.60 -19.30 -13.06
N GLY A 296 15.69 -18.60 -12.72
CA GLY A 296 16.05 -17.30 -13.27
C GLY A 296 15.96 -16.13 -12.29
N ASP A 297 15.40 -16.32 -11.09
CA ASP A 297 15.20 -15.24 -10.12
C ASP A 297 16.54 -14.76 -9.54
N ALA A 298 16.79 -13.46 -9.55
CA ALA A 298 17.99 -12.88 -8.94
C ALA A 298 17.89 -12.84 -7.41
N VAL A 299 18.90 -13.38 -6.73
CA VAL A 299 18.98 -13.45 -5.27
C VAL A 299 20.35 -12.99 -4.77
N VAL A 300 20.39 -12.34 -3.61
CA VAL A 300 21.61 -12.10 -2.84
C VAL A 300 21.77 -13.18 -1.80
N TYR A 301 22.96 -13.77 -1.74
CA TYR A 301 23.34 -14.58 -0.59
C TYR A 301 23.95 -13.69 0.50
N ARG A 302 23.41 -13.78 1.71
CA ARG A 302 24.00 -13.20 2.92
C ARG A 302 24.52 -14.32 3.80
N LYS A 303 25.80 -14.26 4.19
CA LYS A 303 26.38 -15.30 5.03
C LYS A 303 25.80 -15.25 6.45
N GLY A 304 25.65 -16.40 7.08
CA GLY A 304 25.48 -16.49 8.53
C GLY A 304 26.83 -16.57 9.24
N ALA A 305 26.89 -17.36 10.31
CA ALA A 305 28.14 -17.69 10.99
C ALA A 305 29.15 -18.39 10.07
N ASN A 306 28.68 -19.25 9.16
CA ASN A 306 29.50 -20.03 8.23
C ASN A 306 29.09 -19.76 6.78
N VAL A 307 30.05 -19.44 5.92
CA VAL A 307 29.81 -19.21 4.49
C VAL A 307 29.51 -20.54 3.79
N VAL A 308 28.51 -20.57 2.93
CA VAL A 308 28.29 -21.68 1.99
C VAL A 308 29.39 -21.64 0.93
N GLY A 309 30.16 -22.73 0.82
CA GLY A 309 31.29 -22.80 -0.11
C GLY A 309 30.84 -22.62 -1.55
N GLY A 310 31.56 -21.80 -2.32
CA GLY A 310 31.17 -21.40 -3.68
C GLY A 310 30.33 -20.11 -3.74
N LEU A 311 29.86 -19.60 -2.59
CA LEU A 311 29.14 -18.33 -2.50
C LEU A 311 29.94 -17.26 -1.74
N THR A 312 29.61 -16.00 -1.98
CA THR A 312 30.21 -14.82 -1.34
C THR A 312 29.13 -13.98 -0.68
N ASP A 313 29.41 -13.43 0.50
CA ASP A 313 28.47 -12.57 1.23
C ASP A 313 28.20 -11.28 0.45
N GLY A 314 26.92 -10.98 0.21
CA GLY A 314 26.49 -9.91 -0.68
C GLY A 314 26.58 -10.25 -2.17
N GLY A 315 26.99 -11.46 -2.53
CA GLY A 315 27.05 -11.92 -3.92
C GLY A 315 25.67 -12.09 -4.54
N THR A 316 25.53 -11.70 -5.81
CA THR A 316 24.31 -11.87 -6.61
C THR A 316 24.36 -13.19 -7.39
N TYR A 317 23.27 -13.94 -7.32
CA TYR A 317 23.09 -15.25 -7.92
C TYR A 317 21.72 -15.38 -8.55
N TYR A 318 21.50 -16.44 -9.31
CA TYR A 318 20.21 -16.71 -9.98
C TYR A 318 19.68 -18.07 -9.55
N ALA A 319 18.45 -18.12 -9.03
CA ALA A 319 17.84 -19.35 -8.54
C ALA A 319 17.56 -20.32 -9.70
N ILE A 320 17.68 -21.62 -9.43
CA ILE A 320 17.21 -22.71 -10.27
C ILE A 320 16.28 -23.55 -9.42
N GLU A 321 15.03 -23.67 -9.85
CA GLU A 321 14.02 -24.48 -9.19
C GLU A 321 14.41 -25.97 -9.25
N VAL A 322 14.25 -26.68 -8.12
CA VAL A 322 14.38 -28.14 -8.08
C VAL A 322 12.98 -28.74 -8.24
N ALA A 323 12.70 -29.32 -9.41
CA ALA A 323 11.38 -29.84 -9.76
C ALA A 323 10.83 -30.82 -8.69
N GLY A 324 9.60 -30.56 -8.23
CA GLY A 324 8.92 -31.36 -7.21
C GLY A 324 9.43 -31.18 -5.78
N GLN A 325 10.41 -30.29 -5.54
CA GLN A 325 10.98 -30.01 -4.23
C GLN A 325 10.90 -28.51 -3.92
N GLY A 326 9.68 -28.02 -3.68
CA GLY A 326 9.38 -26.60 -3.52
C GLY A 326 9.97 -25.91 -2.29
N SER A 327 10.96 -26.49 -1.60
CA SER A 327 11.78 -25.82 -0.56
C SER A 327 13.28 -25.87 -0.90
N LYS A 328 13.65 -26.34 -2.09
CA LYS A 328 15.05 -26.47 -2.52
C LYS A 328 15.32 -25.66 -3.78
N VAL A 329 16.47 -25.02 -3.79
CA VAL A 329 16.97 -24.24 -4.93
C VAL A 329 18.42 -24.60 -5.20
N ARG A 330 18.85 -24.47 -6.46
CA ARG A 330 20.27 -24.37 -6.82
C ARG A 330 20.53 -22.91 -7.21
N LEU A 331 21.80 -22.49 -7.21
CA LEU A 331 22.17 -21.12 -7.60
C LEU A 331 23.08 -21.13 -8.81
N ALA A 332 22.94 -20.16 -9.69
CA ALA A 332 23.80 -19.94 -10.85
C ALA A 332 24.47 -18.57 -10.80
N THR A 333 25.58 -18.42 -11.54
CA THR A 333 26.31 -17.15 -11.66
C THR A 333 25.65 -16.16 -12.62
N SER A 334 24.72 -16.61 -13.48
CA SER A 334 23.99 -15.77 -14.44
C SER A 334 22.57 -16.31 -14.70
N ALA A 335 21.68 -15.44 -15.18
CA ALA A 335 20.31 -15.83 -15.55
C ALA A 335 20.27 -16.84 -16.71
N GLU A 336 21.24 -16.77 -17.62
CA GLU A 336 21.39 -17.70 -18.74
C GLU A 336 21.80 -19.09 -18.22
N ASN A 337 22.77 -19.15 -17.31
CA ASN A 337 23.19 -20.38 -16.65
C ASN A 337 22.04 -21.01 -15.86
N ALA A 338 21.23 -20.19 -15.17
CA ALA A 338 20.05 -20.67 -14.46
C ALA A 338 19.04 -21.35 -15.40
N ARG A 339 18.70 -20.69 -16.53
CA ARG A 339 17.81 -21.25 -17.55
C ARG A 339 18.37 -22.50 -18.23
N ALA A 340 19.69 -22.57 -18.39
CA ALA A 340 20.40 -23.74 -18.89
C ALA A 340 20.59 -24.85 -17.84
N GLY A 341 20.15 -24.66 -16.58
CA GLY A 341 20.29 -25.64 -15.50
C GLY A 341 21.73 -25.78 -14.94
N THR A 342 22.63 -24.86 -15.29
CA THR A 342 24.04 -24.86 -14.89
C THR A 342 24.20 -24.18 -13.53
N ALA A 343 24.28 -24.96 -12.46
CA ALA A 343 24.47 -24.44 -11.11
C ALA A 343 25.94 -24.23 -10.75
N ILE A 344 26.14 -23.41 -9.72
CA ILE A 344 27.40 -23.24 -8.99
C ILE A 344 27.67 -24.52 -8.21
N ASN A 345 28.92 -24.98 -8.30
CA ASN A 345 29.42 -26.06 -7.45
C ASN A 345 29.56 -25.56 -6.01
N LEU A 346 28.80 -26.14 -5.09
CA LEU A 346 28.87 -25.81 -3.67
C LEU A 346 29.95 -26.66 -2.99
N THR A 347 30.97 -26.02 -2.42
CA THR A 347 32.18 -26.73 -1.94
C THR A 347 32.22 -27.02 -0.45
N SER A 348 31.33 -26.39 0.34
CA SER A 348 31.18 -26.68 1.78
C SER A 348 29.81 -26.28 2.28
N SER A 349 29.33 -26.96 3.34
CA SER A 349 28.11 -26.55 4.03
C SER A 349 28.30 -25.20 4.74
N GLY A 350 27.21 -24.45 4.88
CA GLY A 350 27.17 -23.15 5.53
C GLY A 350 25.76 -22.77 5.91
N ASN A 351 25.60 -21.60 6.51
CA ASN A 351 24.31 -21.03 6.87
C ASN A 351 24.21 -19.59 6.32
N GLY A 352 23.03 -19.01 6.41
CA GLY A 352 22.80 -17.67 5.91
C GLY A 352 21.40 -17.48 5.40
N GLN A 353 21.24 -16.45 4.57
CA GLN A 353 19.96 -16.04 4.06
C GLN A 353 20.06 -15.88 2.55
N ILE A 354 19.03 -16.35 1.85
CA ILE A 354 18.82 -16.03 0.45
C ILE A 354 17.79 -14.92 0.45
N GLN A 355 18.22 -13.75 0.01
CA GLN A 355 17.40 -12.56 -0.09
C GLN A 355 17.06 -12.37 -1.56
N PRO A 356 15.80 -12.15 -1.95
CA PRO A 356 15.55 -11.69 -3.31
C PRO A 356 16.32 -10.39 -3.49
N LEU A 357 17.16 -10.31 -4.53
CA LEU A 357 17.72 -9.03 -4.94
C LEU A 357 16.58 -8.32 -5.65
N GLY A 358 15.64 -7.77 -4.87
CA GLY A 358 14.63 -6.88 -5.44
C GLY A 358 15.40 -5.81 -6.19
N LYS A 359 15.22 -5.76 -7.52
CA LYS A 359 15.98 -4.85 -8.40
C LYS A 359 16.05 -3.49 -7.74
N THR A 360 17.22 -3.12 -7.23
CA THR A 360 17.49 -1.74 -6.86
C THR A 360 17.47 -0.97 -8.17
N LEU A 361 16.34 -0.29 -8.39
CA LEU A 361 15.94 0.46 -9.57
C LEU A 361 15.25 -0.40 -10.65
N PRO A 362 14.04 -0.02 -11.12
CA PRO A 362 13.55 -0.51 -12.39
C PRO A 362 14.57 -0.09 -13.46
N SER A 363 15.30 -1.06 -14.01
CA SER A 363 16.13 -0.79 -15.18
C SER A 363 15.19 -0.54 -16.36
N SER A 364 15.46 0.47 -17.17
CA SER A 364 14.73 0.75 -18.42
C SER A 364 14.89 -0.36 -19.47
N ASN A 365 15.68 -1.40 -19.20
CA ASN A 365 15.92 -2.55 -20.07
C ASN A 365 15.29 -3.82 -19.49
N ASN A 366 13.96 -3.86 -19.44
CA ASN A 366 13.21 -5.10 -19.22
C ASN A 366 12.78 -5.65 -20.58
N ARG A 367 13.48 -6.69 -21.06
CA ARG A 367 13.22 -7.30 -22.38
C ARG A 367 12.02 -8.24 -22.41
N ASP A 368 11.45 -8.59 -21.26
CA ASP A 368 10.35 -9.54 -21.14
C ASP A 368 9.33 -9.04 -20.11
N ILE A 369 8.04 -9.19 -20.41
CA ILE A 369 6.94 -8.82 -19.50
C ILE A 369 6.87 -9.75 -18.29
N SER A 370 7.47 -10.93 -18.39
CA SER A 370 7.61 -11.91 -17.31
C SER A 370 8.77 -11.64 -16.36
N ASP A 371 9.60 -10.62 -16.64
CA ASP A 371 10.76 -10.33 -15.78
C ASP A 371 10.28 -9.76 -14.44
N ASP A 372 10.62 -10.49 -13.36
CA ASP A 372 10.16 -10.26 -11.99
C ASP A 372 10.54 -8.87 -11.44
N GLY A 373 11.43 -8.13 -12.10
CA GLY A 373 11.67 -6.72 -11.85
C GLY A 373 10.45 -5.81 -12.07
N LEU A 374 9.49 -6.22 -12.91
CA LEU A 374 8.21 -5.54 -13.15
C LEU A 374 7.14 -5.90 -12.11
N LEU A 375 7.28 -7.04 -11.43
CA LEU A 375 6.27 -7.59 -10.49
C LEU A 375 6.76 -7.61 -9.03
N SER A 376 8.03 -7.29 -8.77
CA SER A 376 8.61 -7.25 -7.43
C SER A 376 8.11 -6.03 -6.66
N LYS A 377 7.24 -6.30 -5.69
CA LYS A 377 6.69 -5.28 -4.79
C LYS A 377 7.72 -4.86 -3.75
N ARG A 378 8.07 -3.56 -3.73
CA ARG A 378 8.73 -2.97 -2.56
C ARG A 378 7.66 -2.68 -1.50
N LYS A 379 7.41 -3.62 -0.60
CA LYS A 379 6.61 -3.32 0.60
C LYS A 379 7.53 -2.71 1.65
N ALA A 380 7.54 -1.38 1.70
CA ALA A 380 8.26 -0.64 2.73
C ALA A 380 7.40 -0.57 3.99
N THR A 381 7.73 -1.37 5.01
CA THR A 381 7.06 -1.27 6.31
C THR A 381 7.78 -0.19 7.14
N PRO A 382 7.05 0.78 7.72
CA PRO A 382 7.66 1.75 8.62
C PRO A 382 8.24 1.04 9.84
N GLU A 383 9.45 1.41 10.24
CA GLU A 383 10.00 1.00 11.52
C GLU A 383 9.20 1.65 12.65
N LEU A 384 9.01 0.90 13.74
CA LEU A 384 8.25 1.35 14.90
C LEU A 384 9.22 1.57 16.06
N VAL A 385 8.97 2.63 16.83
CA VAL A 385 9.66 2.88 18.09
C VAL A 385 8.63 3.14 19.19
N ASN A 386 8.94 2.69 20.40
CA ASN A 386 8.12 2.93 21.57
C ASN A 386 8.52 4.26 22.21
N ILE A 387 7.57 5.20 22.29
CA ILE A 387 7.78 6.53 22.86
C ILE A 387 6.96 6.70 24.13
N ARG A 388 7.57 7.38 25.11
CA ARG A 388 6.93 7.93 26.31
C ARG A 388 6.90 9.45 26.18
N GLY A 389 5.75 10.06 26.38
CA GLY A 389 5.57 11.52 26.31
C GLY A 389 4.81 11.98 25.06
N VAL A 390 5.39 12.92 24.31
CA VAL A 390 4.75 13.52 23.12
C VAL A 390 5.36 12.96 21.85
N SER A 391 4.53 12.50 20.92
CA SER A 391 4.96 12.07 19.58
C SER A 391 4.10 12.72 18.50
N VAL A 392 4.76 13.24 17.46
CA VAL A 392 4.11 13.81 16.28
C VAL A 392 4.71 13.13 15.05
N VAL A 393 3.90 12.38 14.33
CA VAL A 393 4.40 11.50 13.27
C VAL A 393 3.47 11.51 12.06
N ALA A 394 4.04 11.72 10.88
CA ALA A 394 3.35 11.54 9.61
C ALA A 394 4.10 10.50 8.78
N VAL A 395 3.40 9.47 8.32
CA VAL A 395 3.98 8.44 7.43
C VAL A 395 3.06 8.17 6.26
N ASN A 396 3.65 8.13 5.08
CA ASN A 396 2.97 7.80 3.84
C ASN A 396 3.69 6.63 3.15
N THR A 397 2.95 5.59 2.80
CA THR A 397 3.45 4.41 2.06
C THR A 397 2.64 4.26 0.78
N ASP A 398 3.32 4.19 -0.37
CA ASP A 398 2.66 4.06 -1.67
C ASP A 398 3.25 2.92 -2.49
N THR A 399 2.37 2.15 -3.13
CA THR A 399 2.71 1.20 -4.19
C THR A 399 1.89 1.56 -5.43
N ILE A 400 2.56 2.05 -6.47
CA ILE A 400 1.92 2.43 -7.74
C ILE A 400 2.46 1.54 -8.85
N GLU A 401 1.58 0.74 -9.45
CA GLU A 401 1.87 -0.16 -10.55
C GLU A 401 1.03 0.27 -11.75
N ASN A 402 1.70 0.52 -12.88
CA ASN A 402 1.06 0.88 -14.12
C ASN A 402 1.64 0.02 -15.24
N LEU A 403 0.79 -0.82 -15.83
CA LEU A 403 1.16 -1.74 -16.89
C LEU A 403 0.34 -1.43 -18.13
N SER A 404 1.03 -1.14 -19.23
CA SER A 404 0.41 -0.98 -20.56
C SER A 404 0.97 -2.04 -21.50
N VAL A 405 0.08 -2.84 -22.11
CA VAL A 405 0.45 -3.91 -23.04
C VAL A 405 -0.38 -3.76 -24.31
N ALA A 406 0.29 -3.80 -25.45
CA ALA A 406 -0.35 -3.78 -26.75
C ALA A 406 0.17 -4.96 -27.57
N GLY A 407 -0.74 -5.80 -28.04
CA GLY A 407 -0.46 -6.94 -28.90
C GLY A 407 -1.18 -6.80 -30.24
N ALA A 408 -0.50 -7.14 -31.32
CA ALA A 408 -1.07 -7.20 -32.66
C ALA A 408 -0.51 -8.41 -33.41
N ALA A 409 -1.39 -9.18 -34.05
CA ALA A 409 -1.02 -10.31 -34.91
C ALA A 409 -1.80 -10.22 -36.23
N ALA A 410 -1.08 -10.31 -37.35
CA ALA A 410 -1.61 -10.17 -38.71
C ALA A 410 -1.25 -11.39 -39.56
#